data_AF-A0A024U499-F1
#
_entry.id   AF-A0A024U499-F1
#
_cell.length_a   1.000
_cell.length_b   1.000
_cell.length_c   1.000
_cell.angle_alpha   90.00
_cell.angle_beta   90.00
_cell.angle_gamma   90.00
#
_symmetry.space_group_name_H-M   'P 1'
#
loop_
_entity.id
_entity.type
_entity.pdbx_description
1 polymer ?
#
loop_
_entity_poly.entity_id
_entity_poly.type
_entity_poly.pdbx_seq_one_letter_code
_entity_poly.pdbx_strand_id
1 'polypeptide(L)'
;MSSVQVAVAASVPNMKTIVAKQTRYRLLYTDEMVKSRYDAVLRTTMSLASHEKRSSSNARLAQKAMKYRNLDQAKLAINYTDPNVDVFHHMGIQWCKVEGCT
;
A
#
# COMPACT_ATOMS: atom_id res chain seq x y z
N MET A 1 11.90 -51.13 -36.28
CA MET A 1 12.37 -50.29 -35.15
C MET A 1 11.25 -49.33 -34.81
N SER A 2 10.60 -49.54 -33.66
CA SER A 2 9.50 -48.72 -33.16
C SER A 2 10.06 -47.52 -32.40
N SER A 3 9.53 -46.32 -32.62
CA SER A 3 9.72 -45.18 -31.73
C SER A 3 8.52 -44.24 -31.87
N VAL A 4 7.59 -44.41 -30.93
CA VAL A 4 6.54 -43.44 -30.62
C VAL A 4 7.21 -42.27 -29.89
N GLN A 5 6.98 -41.03 -30.34
CA GLN A 5 7.30 -39.85 -29.53
C GLN A 5 6.06 -39.02 -29.26
N VAL A 6 5.99 -38.64 -27.99
CA VAL A 6 4.83 -38.19 -27.22
C VAL A 6 4.62 -36.68 -27.39
N ALA A 7 3.35 -36.28 -27.34
CA ALA A 7 2.88 -34.91 -27.40
C ALA A 7 3.49 -33.99 -26.32
N VAL A 8 3.76 -32.74 -26.70
CA VAL A 8 3.84 -31.62 -25.74
C VAL A 8 2.89 -30.53 -26.22
N ALA A 9 1.70 -30.52 -25.64
CA ALA A 9 0.81 -29.38 -25.66
C ALA A 9 1.34 -28.35 -24.65
N ALA A 10 1.83 -27.21 -25.14
CA ALA A 10 2.12 -26.07 -24.28
C ALA A 10 0.94 -25.09 -24.37
N SER A 11 -0.11 -25.34 -23.59
CA SER A 11 -1.12 -24.32 -23.28
C SER A 11 -0.59 -23.38 -22.20
N VAL A 12 -0.68 -22.08 -22.49
CA VAL A 12 -0.35 -20.91 -21.66
C VAL A 12 -0.99 -20.99 -20.25
N PRO A 13 -0.46 -20.23 -19.27
CA PRO A 13 -1.27 -19.05 -18.90
C PRO A 13 -0.46 -17.78 -18.59
N ASN A 14 -0.98 -16.70 -19.19
CA ASN A 14 -0.80 -15.29 -18.87
C ASN A 14 -1.06 -15.02 -17.38
N MET A 15 -0.01 -14.93 -16.55
CA MET A 15 -0.14 -14.46 -15.17
C MET A 15 -0.12 -12.94 -15.12
N LYS A 16 -1.27 -12.31 -15.35
CA LYS A 16 -1.55 -11.05 -14.65
C LYS A 16 -1.88 -11.41 -13.21
N THR A 17 -0.86 -11.51 -12.36
CA THR A 17 -1.06 -11.57 -10.91
C THR A 17 -1.58 -10.21 -10.46
N ILE A 18 -2.89 -10.00 -10.60
CA ILE A 18 -3.57 -8.94 -9.86
C ILE A 18 -3.61 -9.43 -8.42
N VAL A 19 -2.53 -9.16 -7.68
CA VAL A 19 -2.58 -9.21 -6.22
C VAL A 19 -3.63 -8.17 -5.85
N ALA A 20 -4.86 -8.63 -5.60
CA ALA A 20 -5.91 -7.76 -5.11
C ALA A 20 -5.37 -7.08 -3.85
N LYS A 21 -5.21 -5.75 -3.94
CA LYS A 21 -4.69 -4.92 -2.86
C LYS A 21 -5.66 -5.06 -1.70
N GLN A 22 -5.29 -5.84 -0.69
CA GLN A 22 -6.20 -6.20 0.40
C GLN A 22 -6.51 -4.95 1.23
N THR A 23 -7.70 -4.38 1.03
CA THR A 23 -8.27 -3.39 1.94
C THR A 23 -8.45 -4.05 3.31
N ARG A 24 -7.69 -3.57 4.30
CA ARG A 24 -7.70 -4.03 5.69
C ARG A 24 -8.68 -3.24 6.55
N TYR A 25 -8.86 -1.95 6.25
CA TYR A 25 -9.68 -1.05 7.05
C TYR A 25 -10.54 -0.15 6.17
N ARG A 26 -11.75 0.15 6.65
CA ARG A 26 -12.63 1.19 6.11
C ARG A 26 -12.78 2.30 7.15
N LEU A 27 -12.39 3.52 6.80
CA LEU A 27 -12.55 4.70 7.65
C LEU A 27 -13.70 5.54 7.12
N LEU A 28 -14.71 5.72 7.96
CA LEU A 28 -15.82 6.60 7.68
C LEU A 28 -15.42 8.03 8.03
N TYR A 29 -15.75 8.99 7.17
CA TYR A 29 -15.50 10.40 7.44
C TYR A 29 -16.62 11.27 6.87
N THR A 30 -16.90 12.38 7.52
CA THR A 30 -17.87 13.40 7.07
C THR A 30 -17.17 14.68 6.62
N ASP A 31 -16.10 15.04 7.32
CA ASP A 31 -15.33 16.27 7.08
C ASP A 31 -14.07 16.02 6.23
N GLU A 32 -13.98 16.69 5.08
CA GLU A 32 -12.81 16.64 4.20
C GLU A 32 -11.53 17.16 4.87
N MET A 33 -11.66 18.11 5.81
CA MET A 33 -10.52 18.65 6.57
C MET A 33 -9.94 17.59 7.51
N VAL A 34 -10.77 16.68 8.03
CA VAL A 34 -10.30 15.52 8.81
C VAL A 34 -9.48 14.61 7.90
N LYS A 35 -10.03 14.21 6.75
CA LYS A 35 -9.33 13.35 5.79
C LYS A 35 -7.99 13.95 5.34
N SER A 36 -7.96 15.26 5.05
CA SER A 36 -6.74 15.99 4.66
C SER A 36 -5.66 15.99 5.76
N ARG A 37 -6.04 16.21 7.02
CA ARG A 37 -5.08 16.15 8.14
C ARG A 37 -4.47 14.76 8.30
N TYR A 38 -5.28 13.70 8.19
CA TYR A 38 -4.75 12.34 8.24
C TYR A 38 -3.81 12.07 7.07
N ASP A 39 -4.09 12.60 5.88
CA ASP A 39 -3.25 12.43 4.69
C ASP A 39 -1.86 13.03 4.94
N ALA A 40 -1.82 14.27 5.42
CA ALA A 40 -0.58 14.96 5.75
C ALA A 40 0.24 14.22 6.83
N VAL A 41 -0.42 13.73 7.89
CA VAL A 41 0.23 12.96 8.96
C VAL A 41 0.81 11.66 8.42
N LEU A 42 0.05 10.94 7.58
CA LEU A 42 0.49 9.67 7.03
C LEU A 42 1.69 9.87 6.10
N ARG A 43 1.62 10.83 5.18
CA ARG A 43 2.75 11.18 4.30
C ARG A 43 4.00 11.56 5.07
N THR A 44 3.87 12.36 6.12
CA THR A 44 4.98 12.74 6.99
C THR A 44 5.58 11.51 7.69
N THR A 45 4.74 10.62 8.19
CA THR A 45 5.17 9.39 8.85
C THR A 45 5.91 8.46 7.87
N MET A 46 5.39 8.30 6.65
CA MET A 46 6.04 7.49 5.61
C MET A 46 7.37 8.10 5.19
N SER A 47 7.43 9.42 5.00
CA SER A 47 8.69 10.14 4.74
C SER A 47 9.71 9.93 5.86
N LEU A 48 9.30 10.04 7.13
CA LEU A 48 10.16 9.77 8.28
C LEU A 48 10.68 8.33 8.29
N ALA A 49 9.83 7.36 7.95
CA ALA A 49 10.19 5.95 7.91
C ALA A 49 11.19 5.62 6.79
N SER A 50 11.08 6.30 5.63
CA SER A 50 11.98 6.08 4.48
C SER A 50 13.42 6.55 4.73
N HIS A 51 13.66 7.43 5.70
CA HIS A 51 15.00 7.90 6.01
C HIS A 51 15.69 7.00 7.05
N GLU A 52 16.45 6.01 6.56
CA GLU A 52 17.17 5.02 7.36
C GLU A 52 18.17 5.63 8.36
N LYS A 53 18.72 6.82 8.06
CA LYS A 53 19.77 7.48 8.85
C LYS A 53 19.27 8.46 9.94
N ARG A 54 17.96 8.66 10.10
CA ARG A 54 17.45 9.60 11.13
C ARG A 54 17.43 8.92 12.50
N SER A 55 18.24 9.43 13.42
CA SER A 55 18.35 8.93 14.81
C SER A 55 17.22 9.39 15.74
N SER A 56 16.25 10.17 15.24
CA SER A 56 15.16 10.69 16.08
C SER A 56 14.23 9.57 16.53
N SER A 57 13.71 9.68 17.75
CA SER A 57 12.74 8.72 18.30
C SER A 57 11.52 8.55 17.38
N ASN A 58 11.06 9.64 16.77
CA ASN A 58 9.93 9.61 15.83
C ASN A 58 10.23 8.82 14.55
N ALA A 59 11.44 8.93 14.01
CA ALA A 59 11.84 8.14 12.84
C ALA A 59 11.88 6.64 13.19
N ARG A 60 12.43 6.27 14.36
CA ARG A 60 12.45 4.87 14.84
C ARG A 60 11.04 4.32 15.04
N LEU A 61 10.12 5.11 15.59
CA LEU A 61 8.72 4.72 15.77
C LEU A 61 8.02 4.53 14.42
N ALA A 62 8.24 5.45 13.47
CA ALA A 62 7.68 5.36 12.12
C ALA A 62 8.18 4.10 11.40
N GLN A 63 9.49 3.83 11.42
CA GLN A 63 10.10 2.62 10.88
C GLN A 63 9.51 1.35 11.51
N LYS A 64 9.38 1.32 12.84
CA LYS A 64 8.77 0.20 13.57
C LYS A 64 7.32 0.00 13.14
N ALA A 65 6.53 1.06 13.01
CA ALA A 65 5.15 0.99 12.56
C ALA A 65 5.03 0.42 11.13
N MET A 66 5.92 0.82 10.21
CA MET A 66 5.95 0.27 8.84
C MET A 66 6.32 -1.22 8.85
N LYS A 67 7.32 -1.61 9.65
CA LYS A 67 7.75 -3.02 9.81
C LYS A 67 6.60 -3.90 10.32
N TYR A 68 5.87 -3.46 11.34
CA TYR A 68 4.70 -4.18 11.87
C TYR A 68 3.60 -4.39 10.82
N ARG A 69 3.47 -3.49 9.85
CA ARG A 69 2.47 -3.60 8.78
C ARG A 69 2.90 -4.52 7.63
N ASN A 70 4.10 -5.12 7.71
CA ASN A 70 4.75 -5.90 6.65
C ASN A 70 4.86 -5.11 5.33
N LEU A 71 5.12 -3.82 5.45
CA LEU A 71 5.46 -2.95 4.33
C LEU A 71 6.97 -3.05 4.13
N ASP A 72 7.36 -3.94 3.23
CA ASP A 72 8.76 -4.11 2.86
C ASP A 72 9.28 -2.86 2.13
N GLN A 73 10.60 -2.64 2.11
CA GLN A 73 11.20 -1.47 1.44
C GLN A 73 10.76 -1.33 -0.02
N ALA A 74 10.54 -2.44 -0.72
CA ALA A 74 10.00 -2.45 -2.08
C ALA A 74 8.56 -1.90 -2.18
N LYS A 75 7.72 -2.16 -1.18
CA LYS A 75 6.39 -1.55 -1.06
C LYS A 75 6.47 -0.11 -0.58
N LEU A 76 7.56 0.23 0.12
CA LEU A 76 7.82 1.58 0.59
C LEU A 76 8.46 2.49 -0.47
N ALA A 77 8.86 1.95 -1.63
CA ALA A 77 9.47 2.69 -2.74
C ALA A 77 8.49 3.61 -3.51
N ILE A 78 7.29 3.82 -2.98
CA ILE A 78 6.31 4.74 -3.55
C ILE A 78 6.74 6.16 -3.24
N ASN A 79 6.60 7.05 -4.23
CA ASN A 79 6.84 8.45 -4.01
C ASN A 79 5.70 9.10 -3.18
N TYR A 80 5.87 9.15 -1.85
CA TYR A 80 4.88 9.74 -0.94
C TYR A 80 4.70 11.25 -1.06
N THR A 81 5.58 11.93 -1.80
CA THR A 81 5.44 13.36 -2.05
C THR A 81 4.55 13.64 -3.26
N ASP A 82 4.21 12.63 -4.07
CA ASP A 82 3.29 12.78 -5.18
C ASP A 82 1.85 12.96 -4.66
N PRO A 83 1.21 14.12 -4.92
CA PRO A 83 -0.16 14.38 -4.49
C PRO A 83 -1.19 13.45 -5.15
N ASN A 84 -0.87 12.83 -6.29
CA ASN A 84 -1.77 11.93 -7.01
C ASN A 84 -1.77 10.51 -6.43
N VAL A 85 -0.81 10.18 -5.56
CA VAL A 85 -0.74 8.88 -4.90
C VAL A 85 -1.69 8.84 -3.72
N ASP A 86 -2.64 7.90 -3.76
CA ASP A 86 -3.44 7.55 -2.58
C ASP A 86 -2.62 6.68 -1.62
N VAL A 87 -1.98 7.34 -0.65
CA VAL A 87 -1.15 6.69 0.37
C VAL A 87 -1.97 5.78 1.30
N PHE A 88 -3.25 6.06 1.51
CA PHE A 88 -4.13 5.23 2.33
C PHE A 88 -4.47 3.93 1.64
N HIS A 89 -4.77 3.99 0.35
CA HIS A 89 -5.01 2.79 -0.44
C HIS A 89 -3.77 1.88 -0.43
N HIS A 90 -2.56 2.45 -0.43
CA HIS A 90 -1.30 1.69 -0.25
C HIS A 90 -1.16 1.03 1.13
N MET A 91 -1.73 1.66 2.16
CA MET A 91 -1.84 1.10 3.50
C MET A 91 -2.98 0.08 3.67
N GLY A 92 -3.74 -0.22 2.61
CA GLY A 92 -4.94 -1.04 2.68
C GLY A 92 -6.07 -0.34 3.45
N ILE A 93 -6.10 0.98 3.45
CA ILE A 93 -7.14 1.79 4.08
C ILE A 93 -8.02 2.39 2.98
N GLN A 94 -9.32 2.19 3.09
CA GLN A 94 -10.32 2.79 2.23
C GLN A 94 -11.06 3.87 3.01
N TRP A 95 -11.08 5.09 2.50
CA TRP A 95 -11.95 6.15 3.03
C TRP A 95 -13.34 6.03 2.41
N CYS A 96 -14.37 6.11 3.26
CA CYS A 96 -15.75 6.16 2.82
C CYS A 96 -16.36 7.46 3.36
N LYS A 97 -16.74 8.36 2.46
CA LYS A 97 -17.48 9.56 2.83
C LYS A 97 -18.88 9.15 3.28
N VAL A 98 -19.25 9.55 4.48
CA VAL A 98 -20.63 9.45 4.95
C VAL A 98 -21.29 10.76 4.56
N GLU A 99 -22.04 10.72 3.46
CA GLU A 99 -23.00 11.76 3.15
C GLU A 99 -23.99 11.78 4.34
N GLY A 100 -24.08 12.91 5.03
CA GLY A 100 -24.95 13.02 6.20
C GLY A 100 -26.38 12.62 5.84
N CYS A 101 -27.02 11.83 6.70
CA CYS A 101 -28.47 11.67 6.67
C CYS A 101 -29.06 13.04 7.04
N THR A 102 -29.38 13.85 6.03
CA THR A 102 -30.21 15.05 6.17
C THR A 102 -31.66 14.66 6.35
#